data_AF-A0A354GKX2-F1
#
_entry.id   AF-A0A354GKX2-F1
#
_cell.length_a   1.000
_cell.length_b   1.000
_cell.length_c   1.000
_cell.angle_alpha   90.00
_cell.angle_beta   90.00
_cell.angle_gamma   90.00
#
_symmetry.space_group_name_H-M   'P 1'
#
loop_
_entity.id
_entity.type
_entity.pdbx_description
1 polymer ?
#
loop_
_entity_poly.entity_id
_entity_poly.type
_entity_poly.pdbx_seq_one_letter_code
_entity_poly.pdbx_strand_id
1 'polypeptide(L)'
;MKELFYGKFGGVIAFTAICALVAGGLGWATAAAVRLEGEQLAEHAEAERADRMRLALWRLDSYVAPLIAVEDGRPFNHYSAVFAAPLAYDNRGAPRPPGAVVEPSPLLTADLPDWMLLHFQLDAASGWESPQAPSVNLSRVLQNPPIQTTLANATPERTRLLDELKRCLKPAGLIAAVRDRVSPPTHKDKILLPAKRSPDATNTARTGAANQGQNNHSDYELRQQANPLNNDIRPAQSFNRSLAINSVEHNGENWLTFQGMQGVSGAEVLVNLSPMTALWMPTEGGRERLLLVRLVRIEEKEVCQGIVLDDDALRGVLAEKVADLFPDARLPPVHEPEPPHPERTMTALPLQLDPGPATAPQNAGWTPLRVGLGLAWTAAIVALLAVGLGGWSLIDLSQRRIRFVSAVTHELRTPLTTLQLYLDMLVNGLVRDEKQRGEYIQTLNAEANRLSRLVGNVLDFSRLENQRSRLNRTRVAGADLLAQIEAVWQGRYKDADKELVIENALKDGTALCTDSELVQQILGNLLDNACKYSRGAADRRVWLRVHGQDRRLIFEVEDRGPGVPKRERRSIFRAFRRGRNADVTGGGVGLGLALARRWAGLVGGELTLRPTSTADGACFRLVLPCET
;
A
#
# COMPACT_ATOMS: atom_id res chain seq x y z
N MET A 1 -17.40 38.74 17.29
CA MET A 1 -16.67 37.75 16.47
C MET A 1 -15.30 38.23 15.96
N LYS A 2 -15.09 39.54 15.69
CA LYS A 2 -13.80 40.08 15.21
C LYS A 2 -12.65 40.13 16.24
N GLU A 3 -12.94 40.16 17.54
CA GLU A 3 -11.88 40.18 18.59
C GLU A 3 -11.30 38.80 18.93
N LEU A 4 -11.95 37.70 18.54
CA LEU A 4 -11.43 36.35 18.82
C LEU A 4 -10.19 36.00 17.98
N PHE A 5 -9.94 36.76 16.91
CA PHE A 5 -8.87 36.50 15.93
C PHE A 5 -7.63 37.40 16.09
N TYR A 6 -7.65 38.37 17.00
CA TYR A 6 -6.50 39.26 17.21
C TYR A 6 -5.67 38.81 18.42
N GLY A 7 -4.44 38.36 18.16
CA GLY A 7 -3.46 37.99 19.18
C GLY A 7 -2.94 36.55 19.05
N LYS A 8 -2.05 36.15 19.96
CA LYS A 8 -1.44 34.80 19.99
C LYS A 8 -2.48 33.67 19.94
N PHE A 9 -3.65 33.88 20.52
CA PHE A 9 -4.72 32.89 20.57
C PHE A 9 -5.42 32.72 19.20
N GLY A 10 -5.70 33.81 18.48
CA GLY A 10 -6.29 33.77 17.14
C GLY A 10 -5.37 33.11 16.11
N GLY A 11 -4.06 33.34 16.20
CA GLY A 11 -3.06 32.68 15.34
C GLY A 11 -2.98 31.16 15.57
N VAL A 12 -3.09 30.72 16.83
CA VAL A 12 -3.13 29.28 17.16
C VAL A 12 -4.41 28.65 16.61
N ILE A 13 -5.56 29.29 16.78
CA ILE A 13 -6.84 28.80 16.24
C ILE A 13 -6.77 28.66 14.71
N ALA A 14 -6.29 29.69 14.01
CA ALA A 14 -6.14 29.65 12.56
C ALA A 14 -5.19 28.54 12.10
N PHE A 15 -4.05 28.38 12.78
CA PHE A 15 -3.10 27.30 12.48
C PHE A 15 -3.70 25.91 12.71
N THR A 16 -4.43 25.71 13.81
CA THR A 16 -5.13 24.43 14.09
C THR A 16 -6.20 24.13 13.05
N ALA A 17 -6.95 25.14 12.58
CA ALA A 17 -7.95 24.97 11.54
C ALA A 17 -7.30 24.58 10.19
N ILE A 18 -6.17 25.18 9.83
CA ILE A 18 -5.39 24.81 8.63
C ILE A 18 -4.90 23.36 8.75
N CYS A 19 -4.33 22.97 9.90
CA CYS A 19 -3.88 21.59 10.13
C CYS A 19 -5.03 20.59 9.98
N ALA A 20 -6.21 20.89 10.55
CA ALA A 20 -7.38 20.03 10.45
C ALA A 20 -7.89 19.90 9.00
N LEU A 21 -7.90 21.00 8.24
CA LEU A 21 -8.33 20.99 6.84
C LEU A 21 -7.36 20.18 5.97
N VAL A 22 -6.05 20.37 6.15
CA VAL A 22 -5.01 19.60 5.44
C VAL A 22 -5.13 18.11 5.78
N ALA A 23 -5.22 17.76 7.07
CA ALA A 23 -5.36 16.37 7.51
C ALA A 23 -6.65 15.72 6.98
N GLY A 24 -7.77 16.45 6.99
CA GLY A 24 -9.04 15.98 6.44
C GLY A 24 -8.99 15.73 4.94
N GLY A 25 -8.42 16.67 4.17
CA GLY A 25 -8.26 16.54 2.72
C GLY A 25 -7.31 15.40 2.34
N LEU A 26 -6.16 15.29 3.01
CA LEU A 26 -5.19 14.22 2.76
C LEU A 26 -5.75 12.85 3.19
N GLY A 27 -6.48 12.80 4.31
CA GLY A 27 -7.17 11.59 4.77
C GLY A 27 -8.25 11.11 3.81
N TRP A 28 -9.07 12.01 3.29
CA TRP A 28 -10.07 11.70 2.27
C TRP A 28 -9.42 11.18 0.98
N ALA A 29 -8.38 11.86 0.49
CA ALA A 29 -7.64 11.42 -0.69
C ALA A 29 -6.97 10.05 -0.49
N THR A 30 -6.40 9.80 0.69
CA THR A 30 -5.81 8.50 1.07
C THR A 30 -6.89 7.40 1.04
N ALA A 31 -8.04 7.64 1.66
CA ALA A 31 -9.14 6.68 1.69
C ALA A 31 -9.69 6.39 0.28
N ALA A 32 -9.84 7.42 -0.55
CA ALA A 32 -10.27 7.27 -1.94
C ALA A 32 -9.25 6.46 -2.77
N ALA A 33 -7.96 6.73 -2.61
CA ALA A 33 -6.89 6.02 -3.31
C ALA A 33 -6.81 4.54 -2.91
N VAL A 34 -6.88 4.23 -1.61
CA VAL A 34 -6.86 2.84 -1.11
C VAL A 34 -8.11 2.07 -1.55
N ARG A 35 -9.27 2.74 -1.59
CA ARG A 35 -10.50 2.13 -2.10
C ARG A 35 -10.37 1.75 -3.57
N LEU A 36 -9.91 2.68 -4.42
CA LEU A 36 -9.71 2.43 -5.85
C LEU A 36 -8.69 1.31 -6.10
N GLU A 37 -7.60 1.28 -5.33
CA GLU A 37 -6.62 0.18 -5.39
C GLU A 37 -7.25 -1.17 -5.03
N GLY A 38 -8.11 -1.21 -4.00
CA GLY A 38 -8.84 -2.40 -3.62
C GLY A 38 -9.80 -2.89 -4.71
N GLU A 39 -10.54 -1.97 -5.35
CA GLU A 39 -11.43 -2.27 -6.48
C GLU A 39 -10.62 -2.83 -7.68
N GLN A 40 -9.49 -2.22 -8.03
CA GLN A 40 -8.62 -2.69 -9.12
C GLN A 40 -8.02 -4.08 -8.84
N LEU A 41 -7.55 -4.31 -7.62
CA LEU A 41 -6.99 -5.62 -7.24
C LEU A 41 -8.04 -6.73 -7.31
N ALA A 42 -9.29 -6.43 -6.92
CA ALA A 42 -10.40 -7.37 -7.05
C ALA A 42 -10.71 -7.68 -8.51
N GLU A 43 -10.82 -6.66 -9.37
CA GLU A 43 -11.05 -6.84 -10.82
C GLU A 43 -9.93 -7.65 -11.47
N HIS A 44 -8.67 -7.38 -11.13
CA HIS A 44 -7.53 -8.15 -11.64
C HIS A 44 -7.54 -9.61 -11.18
N ALA A 45 -7.85 -9.86 -9.91
CA ALA A 45 -7.94 -11.23 -9.37
C ALA A 45 -9.07 -12.03 -10.03
N GLU A 46 -10.21 -11.40 -10.30
CA GLU A 46 -11.33 -12.01 -11.03
C GLU A 46 -10.95 -12.31 -12.49
N ALA A 47 -10.28 -11.37 -13.16
CA ALA A 47 -9.80 -11.56 -14.54
C ALA A 47 -8.79 -12.72 -14.64
N GLU A 48 -7.78 -12.76 -13.76
CA GLU A 48 -6.82 -13.88 -13.72
C GLU A 48 -7.52 -15.21 -13.47
N ARG A 49 -8.50 -15.25 -12.57
CA ARG A 49 -9.27 -16.47 -12.29
C ARG A 49 -10.08 -16.91 -13.51
N ALA A 50 -10.68 -15.98 -14.25
CA ALA A 50 -11.41 -16.26 -15.48
C ALA A 50 -10.49 -16.80 -16.59
N ASP A 51 -9.29 -16.24 -16.74
CA ASP A 51 -8.30 -16.74 -17.72
C ASP A 51 -7.80 -18.14 -17.36
N ARG A 52 -7.53 -18.41 -16.07
CA ARG A 52 -7.22 -19.77 -15.60
C ARG A 52 -8.36 -20.74 -15.84
N MET A 53 -9.62 -20.31 -15.67
CA MET A 53 -10.81 -21.11 -15.94
C MET A 53 -10.88 -21.51 -17.43
N ARG A 54 -10.69 -20.56 -18.34
CA ARG A 54 -10.64 -20.84 -19.79
C ARG A 54 -9.52 -21.80 -20.16
N LEU A 55 -8.33 -21.60 -19.61
CA LEU A 55 -7.19 -22.48 -19.85
C LEU A 55 -7.48 -23.91 -19.35
N ALA A 56 -8.09 -24.04 -18.18
CA ALA A 56 -8.48 -25.33 -17.62
C ALA A 56 -9.49 -26.04 -18.53
N LEU A 57 -10.57 -25.36 -18.94
CA LEU A 57 -11.56 -25.95 -19.85
C LEU A 57 -10.96 -26.34 -21.19
N TRP A 58 -10.09 -25.51 -21.78
CA TRP A 58 -9.41 -25.84 -23.02
C TRP A 58 -8.52 -27.08 -22.87
N ARG A 59 -7.79 -27.23 -21.75
CA ARG A 59 -6.99 -28.43 -21.47
C ARG A 59 -7.85 -29.69 -21.37
N LEU A 60 -9.00 -29.58 -20.69
CA LEU A 60 -9.94 -30.69 -20.52
C LEU A 60 -10.53 -31.11 -21.87
N ASP A 61 -11.05 -30.16 -22.65
CA ASP A 61 -11.61 -30.43 -23.97
C ASP A 61 -10.53 -30.97 -24.93
N SER A 62 -9.31 -30.41 -24.91
CA SER A 62 -8.20 -30.89 -25.75
C SER A 62 -7.70 -32.29 -25.38
N TYR A 63 -7.90 -32.73 -24.14
CA TYR A 63 -7.57 -34.08 -23.71
C TYR A 63 -8.58 -35.10 -24.22
N VAL A 64 -9.88 -34.78 -24.14
CA VAL A 64 -10.96 -35.71 -24.48
C VAL A 64 -11.28 -35.72 -25.97
N ALA A 65 -11.22 -34.57 -26.65
CA ALA A 65 -11.64 -34.43 -28.04
C ALA A 65 -10.93 -35.41 -29.01
N PRO A 66 -9.60 -35.64 -28.94
CA PRO A 66 -8.94 -36.62 -29.79
C PRO A 66 -9.46 -38.05 -29.57
N LEU A 67 -9.79 -38.41 -28.33
CA LEU A 67 -10.28 -39.75 -27.99
C LEU A 67 -11.71 -39.96 -28.50
N ILE A 68 -12.57 -38.95 -28.37
CA ILE A 68 -13.90 -38.97 -28.99
C ILE A 68 -13.78 -39.01 -30.51
N ALA A 69 -12.87 -38.25 -31.11
CA ALA A 69 -12.69 -38.22 -32.57
C ALA A 69 -12.25 -39.58 -33.14
N VAL A 70 -11.40 -40.33 -32.42
CA VAL A 70 -11.03 -41.71 -32.80
C VAL A 70 -12.25 -42.63 -32.79
N GLU A 71 -13.09 -42.53 -31.77
CA GLU A 71 -14.29 -43.37 -31.63
C GLU A 71 -15.40 -42.96 -32.60
N ASP A 72 -15.59 -41.67 -32.83
CA ASP A 72 -16.45 -41.16 -33.90
C ASP A 72 -15.95 -41.64 -35.27
N GLY A 73 -14.63 -41.64 -35.46
CA GLY A 73 -13.87 -42.19 -36.59
C GLY A 73 -14.11 -43.66 -36.89
N ARG A 74 -14.48 -44.44 -35.88
CA ARG A 74 -14.51 -45.90 -35.95
C ARG A 74 -15.59 -46.40 -36.91
N PRO A 75 -15.26 -47.29 -37.86
CA PRO A 75 -16.26 -47.97 -38.70
C PRO A 75 -17.36 -48.66 -37.89
N PHE A 76 -18.59 -48.64 -38.38
CA PHE A 76 -19.75 -49.22 -37.65
C PHE A 76 -19.60 -50.72 -37.41
N ASN A 77 -19.00 -51.45 -38.35
CA ASN A 77 -18.79 -52.90 -38.27
C ASN A 77 -17.78 -53.32 -37.19
N HIS A 78 -16.93 -52.41 -36.69
CA HIS A 78 -16.02 -52.71 -35.58
C HIS A 78 -16.75 -52.90 -34.23
N TYR A 79 -18.01 -52.47 -34.11
CA TYR A 79 -18.82 -52.67 -32.90
C TYR A 79 -19.42 -54.07 -32.78
N SER A 80 -19.17 -54.94 -33.76
CA SER A 80 -19.42 -56.38 -33.67
C SER A 80 -18.12 -57.12 -33.40
N ALA A 81 -18.13 -58.17 -32.59
CA ALA A 81 -16.93 -58.94 -32.24
C ALA A 81 -16.20 -59.50 -33.47
N VAL A 82 -16.96 -59.79 -34.53
CA VAL A 82 -16.45 -60.29 -35.81
C VAL A 82 -17.17 -59.58 -36.94
N PHE A 83 -16.47 -59.24 -38.02
CA PHE A 83 -17.08 -58.63 -39.19
C PHE A 83 -16.43 -59.12 -40.49
N ALA A 84 -17.15 -58.99 -41.59
CA ALA A 84 -16.61 -59.25 -42.92
C ALA A 84 -15.82 -58.04 -43.44
N ALA A 85 -14.60 -58.28 -43.91
CA ALA A 85 -13.82 -57.25 -44.58
C ALA A 85 -14.55 -56.81 -45.87
N PRO A 86 -14.83 -55.51 -46.06
CA PRO A 86 -15.53 -55.02 -47.25
C PRO A 86 -14.69 -55.22 -48.52
N LEU A 87 -13.36 -55.20 -48.38
CA LEU A 87 -12.41 -55.42 -49.45
C LEU A 87 -11.25 -56.27 -48.91
N ALA A 88 -10.99 -57.40 -49.54
CA ALA A 88 -9.86 -58.26 -49.20
C ALA A 88 -9.16 -58.72 -50.48
N TYR A 89 -7.85 -58.90 -50.42
CA TYR A 89 -7.04 -59.40 -51.52
C TYR A 89 -6.35 -60.68 -51.09
N ASP A 90 -6.19 -61.63 -52.01
CA ASP A 90 -5.33 -62.78 -51.77
C ASP A 90 -3.84 -62.41 -51.87
N ASN A 91 -2.95 -63.35 -51.57
CA ASN A 91 -1.50 -63.15 -51.63
C ASN A 91 -0.97 -62.85 -53.04
N ARG A 92 -1.83 -62.92 -54.08
CA ARG A 92 -1.51 -62.59 -55.47
C ARG A 92 -2.10 -61.24 -55.90
N GLY A 93 -2.73 -60.51 -54.99
CA GLY A 93 -3.37 -59.23 -55.26
C GLY A 93 -4.72 -59.35 -55.99
N ALA A 94 -5.32 -60.54 -56.05
CA ALA A 94 -6.65 -60.70 -56.63
C ALA A 94 -7.72 -60.38 -55.56
N PRO A 95 -8.73 -59.55 -55.87
CA PRO A 95 -9.78 -59.21 -54.93
C PRO A 95 -10.61 -60.47 -54.62
N ARG A 96 -10.92 -60.68 -53.34
CA ARG A 96 -11.86 -61.67 -52.86
C ARG A 96 -13.27 -61.06 -52.86
N PRO A 97 -14.32 -61.87 -53.08
CA PRO A 97 -15.68 -61.37 -52.98
C PRO A 97 -15.93 -60.84 -51.57
N PRO A 98 -16.69 -59.74 -51.42
CA PRO A 98 -17.05 -59.23 -50.11
C PRO A 98 -17.69 -60.33 -49.26
N GLY A 99 -17.38 -60.40 -47.96
CA GLY A 99 -17.87 -61.46 -47.07
C GLY A 99 -17.03 -62.74 -47.05
N ALA A 100 -16.06 -62.91 -47.96
CA ALA A 100 -15.23 -64.11 -48.00
C ALA A 100 -14.11 -64.14 -46.95
N VAL A 101 -13.77 -62.97 -46.38
CA VAL A 101 -12.76 -62.82 -45.33
C VAL A 101 -13.43 -62.18 -44.13
N VAL A 102 -13.21 -62.79 -42.98
CA VAL A 102 -13.81 -62.42 -41.71
C VAL A 102 -12.69 -62.04 -40.75
N GLU A 103 -12.81 -60.89 -40.11
CA GLU A 103 -11.81 -60.32 -39.22
C GLU A 103 -12.38 -60.14 -37.80
N PRO A 104 -11.58 -60.38 -36.75
CA PRO A 104 -11.96 -60.03 -35.39
C PRO A 104 -11.94 -58.51 -35.22
N SER A 105 -12.84 -57.99 -34.39
CA SER A 105 -12.86 -56.56 -34.08
C SER A 105 -11.56 -56.11 -33.41
N PRO A 106 -11.00 -54.95 -33.82
CA PRO A 106 -9.90 -54.32 -33.11
C PRO A 106 -10.23 -54.04 -31.63
N LEU A 107 -11.50 -53.89 -31.27
CA LEU A 107 -11.93 -53.61 -29.89
C LEU A 107 -11.67 -54.78 -28.92
N LEU A 108 -11.43 -55.99 -29.43
CA LEU A 108 -11.06 -57.16 -28.63
C LEU A 108 -9.63 -57.07 -28.06
N THR A 109 -8.76 -56.32 -28.73
CA THR A 109 -7.33 -56.22 -28.41
C THR A 109 -6.81 -54.80 -28.24
N ALA A 110 -7.62 -53.79 -28.56
CA ALA A 110 -7.22 -52.38 -28.48
C ALA A 110 -6.79 -52.00 -27.06
N ASP A 111 -5.76 -51.17 -26.97
CA ASP A 111 -5.39 -50.48 -25.74
C ASP A 111 -6.40 -49.37 -25.49
N LEU A 112 -7.24 -49.53 -24.46
CA LEU A 112 -8.34 -48.63 -24.14
C LEU A 112 -8.07 -47.98 -22.79
N PRO A 113 -8.36 -46.67 -22.63
CA PRO A 113 -8.27 -46.03 -21.32
C PRO A 113 -9.14 -46.73 -20.28
N ASP A 114 -8.69 -46.76 -19.03
CA ASP A 114 -9.40 -47.44 -17.92
C ASP A 114 -10.84 -46.95 -17.72
N TRP A 115 -11.10 -45.68 -18.07
CA TRP A 115 -12.42 -45.07 -17.97
C TRP A 115 -13.36 -45.43 -19.14
N MET A 116 -12.90 -46.14 -20.18
CA MET A 116 -13.76 -46.70 -21.23
C MET A 116 -14.16 -48.14 -20.87
N LEU A 117 -15.31 -48.26 -20.22
CA LEU A 117 -15.75 -49.53 -19.62
C LEU A 117 -16.21 -50.55 -20.65
N LEU A 118 -17.06 -50.17 -21.60
CA LEU A 118 -17.68 -51.14 -22.52
C LEU A 118 -18.12 -50.48 -23.82
N HIS A 119 -17.62 -50.98 -24.94
CA HIS A 119 -18.20 -50.70 -26.25
C HIS A 119 -19.43 -51.58 -26.45
N PHE A 120 -20.51 -51.01 -26.97
CA PHE A 120 -21.76 -51.74 -27.17
C PHE A 120 -22.44 -51.35 -28.48
N GLN A 121 -23.33 -52.23 -28.89
CA GLN A 121 -24.30 -52.03 -29.94
C GLN A 121 -25.67 -52.42 -29.44
N LEU A 122 -26.68 -51.69 -29.86
CA LEU A 122 -28.05 -51.85 -29.42
C LEU A 122 -28.99 -51.75 -30.61
N ASP A 123 -29.65 -52.86 -30.90
CA ASP A 123 -30.73 -52.95 -31.88
C ASP A 123 -32.06 -53.15 -31.16
N ALA A 124 -33.16 -52.64 -31.71
CA ALA A 124 -34.48 -52.82 -31.15
C ALA A 124 -34.92 -54.30 -31.15
N ALA A 125 -34.44 -55.08 -32.13
CA ALA A 125 -34.77 -56.50 -32.28
C ALA A 125 -33.79 -57.42 -31.54
N SER A 126 -32.48 -57.27 -31.73
CA SER A 126 -31.47 -58.16 -31.12
C SER A 126 -31.05 -57.76 -29.70
N GLY A 127 -31.37 -56.54 -29.26
CA GLY A 127 -31.08 -56.05 -27.93
C GLY A 127 -29.63 -55.57 -27.78
N TRP A 128 -29.10 -55.64 -26.55
CA TRP A 128 -27.74 -55.20 -26.23
C TRP A 128 -26.70 -56.27 -26.60
N GLU A 129 -25.73 -55.86 -27.38
CA GLU A 129 -24.60 -56.66 -27.83
C GLU A 129 -23.30 -55.90 -27.54
N SER A 130 -22.19 -56.61 -27.39
CA SER A 130 -20.89 -55.99 -27.21
C SER A 130 -19.81 -56.84 -27.88
N PRO A 131 -18.88 -56.23 -28.62
CA PRO A 131 -17.73 -56.93 -29.15
C PRO A 131 -16.86 -57.50 -28.03
N GLN A 132 -16.90 -56.88 -26.84
CA GLN A 132 -16.12 -57.23 -25.66
C GLN A 132 -16.83 -58.20 -24.71
N ALA A 133 -18.04 -58.64 -25.05
CA ALA A 133 -18.74 -59.73 -24.36
C ALA A 133 -19.26 -60.76 -25.38
N PRO A 134 -18.37 -61.42 -26.14
CA PRO A 134 -18.75 -62.43 -27.13
C PRO A 134 -19.40 -63.65 -26.47
N SER A 135 -20.28 -64.37 -27.19
CA SER A 135 -20.85 -65.61 -26.67
C SER A 135 -19.77 -66.67 -26.41
N VAL A 136 -20.12 -67.70 -25.64
CA VAL A 136 -19.20 -68.83 -25.35
C VAL A 136 -18.74 -69.52 -26.64
N ASN A 137 -19.64 -69.65 -27.63
CA ASN A 137 -19.30 -70.27 -28.92
C ASN A 137 -18.38 -69.36 -29.73
N LEU A 138 -18.69 -68.06 -29.80
CA LEU A 138 -17.87 -67.09 -30.52
C LEU A 138 -16.47 -66.96 -29.92
N SER A 139 -16.38 -66.89 -28.59
CA SER A 139 -15.11 -66.87 -27.85
C SER A 139 -14.24 -68.09 -28.19
N ARG A 140 -14.85 -69.28 -28.28
CA ARG A 140 -14.15 -70.51 -28.67
C ARG A 140 -13.62 -70.42 -30.10
N VAL A 141 -14.39 -69.90 -31.04
CA VAL A 141 -13.95 -69.75 -32.44
C VAL A 141 -12.83 -68.73 -32.58
N LEU A 142 -12.92 -67.60 -31.84
CA LEU A 142 -11.92 -66.54 -31.86
C LEU A 142 -10.56 -66.98 -31.32
N GLN A 143 -10.55 -67.81 -30.26
CA GLN A 143 -9.32 -68.29 -29.63
C GLN A 143 -8.67 -69.49 -30.35
N ASN A 144 -9.41 -70.19 -31.20
CA ASN A 144 -8.95 -71.37 -31.93
C ASN A 144 -8.70 -71.06 -33.42
N PRO A 145 -7.99 -71.93 -34.16
CA PRO A 145 -7.93 -71.84 -35.62
C PRO A 145 -9.35 -71.81 -36.22
N PRO A 146 -9.63 -70.97 -37.24
CA PRO A 146 -8.67 -70.27 -38.09
C PRO A 146 -8.29 -68.83 -37.70
N ILE A 147 -8.86 -68.23 -36.64
CA ILE A 147 -8.66 -66.80 -36.31
C ILE A 147 -7.50 -66.57 -35.34
N GLN A 148 -7.42 -67.32 -34.23
CA GLN A 148 -6.38 -67.21 -33.20
C GLN A 148 -6.12 -65.75 -32.71
N THR A 149 -7.13 -65.10 -32.12
CA THR A 149 -6.98 -63.76 -31.52
C THR A 149 -6.95 -63.80 -29.99
N THR A 150 -6.21 -62.89 -29.37
CA THR A 150 -6.23 -62.67 -27.92
C THR A 150 -7.46 -61.87 -27.52
N LEU A 151 -8.21 -62.32 -26.51
CA LEU A 151 -9.39 -61.59 -26.02
C LEU A 151 -9.05 -60.73 -24.81
N ALA A 152 -8.08 -59.82 -24.94
CA ALA A 152 -7.61 -58.97 -23.83
C ALA A 152 -8.75 -58.14 -23.22
N ASN A 153 -9.65 -57.65 -24.06
CA ASN A 153 -10.77 -56.82 -23.66
C ASN A 153 -12.05 -57.58 -23.32
N ALA A 154 -12.09 -58.91 -23.47
CA ALA A 154 -13.26 -59.72 -23.13
C ALA A 154 -13.19 -60.21 -21.68
N THR A 155 -13.48 -59.31 -20.74
CA THR A 155 -13.40 -59.59 -19.30
C THR A 155 -14.76 -60.01 -18.71
N PRO A 156 -14.77 -60.80 -17.62
CA PRO A 156 -15.99 -61.11 -16.89
C PRO A 156 -16.72 -59.87 -16.36
N GLU A 157 -15.98 -58.81 -16.03
CA GLU A 157 -16.52 -57.53 -15.55
C GLU A 157 -17.32 -56.82 -16.64
N ARG A 158 -16.80 -56.76 -17.87
CA ARG A 158 -17.50 -56.21 -19.04
C ARG A 158 -18.76 -57.00 -19.40
N THR A 159 -18.71 -58.33 -19.24
CA THR A 159 -19.89 -59.20 -19.45
C THR A 159 -20.97 -58.90 -18.40
N ARG A 160 -20.59 -58.79 -17.12
CA ARG A 160 -21.53 -58.41 -16.04
C ARG A 160 -22.13 -57.02 -16.26
N LEU A 161 -21.32 -56.08 -16.75
CA LEU A 161 -21.77 -54.73 -17.08
C LEU A 161 -22.80 -54.73 -18.22
N LEU A 162 -22.58 -55.53 -19.27
CA LEU A 162 -23.58 -55.70 -20.34
C LEU A 162 -24.89 -56.28 -19.80
N ASP A 163 -24.82 -57.28 -18.92
CA ASP A 163 -26.00 -57.89 -18.30
C ASP A 163 -26.73 -56.95 -17.33
N GLU A 164 -26.03 -56.03 -16.68
CA GLU A 164 -26.62 -54.93 -15.91
C GLU A 164 -27.38 -53.96 -16.83
N LEU A 165 -26.76 -53.52 -17.94
CA LEU A 165 -27.39 -52.60 -18.89
C LEU A 165 -28.63 -53.20 -19.55
N LYS A 166 -28.59 -54.49 -19.89
CA LYS A 166 -29.75 -55.25 -20.40
C LYS A 166 -30.95 -55.20 -19.47
N ARG A 167 -30.72 -55.23 -18.15
CA ARG A 167 -31.78 -55.18 -17.13
C ARG A 167 -32.30 -53.76 -16.91
N CYS A 168 -31.40 -52.78 -16.90
CA CYS A 168 -31.72 -51.40 -16.53
C CYS A 168 -32.37 -50.60 -17.67
N LEU A 169 -31.95 -50.85 -18.93
CA LEU A 169 -32.24 -49.95 -20.04
C LEU A 169 -32.93 -50.66 -21.21
N LYS A 170 -34.16 -50.25 -21.50
CA LYS A 170 -34.91 -50.77 -22.65
C LYS A 170 -34.33 -50.22 -23.97
N PRO A 171 -34.10 -51.08 -24.99
CA PRO A 171 -33.48 -50.66 -26.26
C PRO A 171 -34.18 -49.47 -26.94
N ALA A 172 -35.51 -49.51 -27.02
CA ALA A 172 -36.30 -48.46 -27.67
C ALA A 172 -36.18 -47.09 -26.97
N GLY A 173 -35.98 -47.07 -25.65
CA GLY A 173 -35.85 -45.83 -24.89
C GLY A 173 -34.54 -45.09 -25.18
N LEU A 174 -33.42 -45.82 -25.28
CA LEU A 174 -32.13 -45.22 -25.59
C LEU A 174 -32.08 -44.72 -27.04
N ILE A 175 -32.59 -45.50 -27.99
CA ILE A 175 -32.64 -45.08 -29.41
C ILE A 175 -33.47 -43.80 -29.57
N ALA A 176 -34.61 -43.68 -28.88
CA ALA A 176 -35.41 -42.46 -28.89
C ALA A 176 -34.65 -41.27 -28.27
N ALA A 177 -34.00 -41.45 -27.12
CA ALA A 177 -33.23 -40.38 -26.46
C ALA A 177 -32.07 -39.86 -27.31
N VAL A 178 -31.38 -40.75 -28.04
CA VAL A 178 -30.32 -40.37 -28.98
C VAL A 178 -30.91 -39.64 -30.19
N ARG A 179 -32.03 -40.12 -30.74
CA ARG A 179 -32.70 -39.48 -31.88
C ARG A 179 -33.12 -38.04 -31.58
N ASP A 180 -33.61 -37.78 -30.37
CA ASP A 180 -34.02 -36.43 -29.95
C ASP A 180 -32.82 -35.47 -29.82
N ARG A 181 -31.64 -35.97 -29.41
CA ARG A 181 -30.42 -35.17 -29.30
C ARG A 181 -29.67 -34.96 -30.62
N VAL A 182 -29.80 -35.91 -31.54
CA VAL A 182 -29.06 -35.97 -32.81
C VAL A 182 -29.85 -35.38 -33.99
N SER A 183 -31.17 -35.19 -33.83
CA SER A 183 -31.96 -34.45 -34.81
C SER A 183 -31.36 -33.05 -34.98
N PRO A 184 -31.08 -32.59 -36.22
CA PRO A 184 -30.38 -31.34 -36.41
C PRO A 184 -31.18 -30.23 -35.75
N PRO A 185 -30.57 -29.38 -34.90
CA PRO A 185 -31.22 -28.15 -34.53
C PRO A 185 -31.51 -27.42 -35.85
N THR A 186 -32.77 -27.07 -36.07
CA THR A 186 -33.18 -26.13 -37.10
C THR A 186 -32.64 -24.75 -36.71
N HIS A 187 -31.32 -24.56 -36.81
CA HIS A 187 -30.74 -23.25 -36.65
C HIS A 187 -31.05 -22.45 -37.90
N LYS A 188 -31.92 -21.45 -37.71
CA LYS A 188 -32.06 -20.30 -38.60
C LYS A 188 -30.66 -19.78 -38.90
N ASP A 189 -30.24 -19.85 -40.16
CA ASP A 189 -29.10 -19.11 -40.70
C ASP A 189 -29.19 -17.65 -40.26
N LYS A 190 -28.49 -17.29 -39.18
CA LYS A 190 -28.04 -15.93 -38.96
C LYS A 190 -26.58 -15.92 -39.38
N ILE A 191 -26.38 -15.70 -40.67
CA ILE A 191 -25.11 -15.24 -41.22
C ILE A 191 -24.70 -14.00 -40.41
N LEU A 192 -23.77 -14.18 -39.48
CA LEU A 192 -23.09 -13.06 -38.84
C LEU A 192 -22.07 -12.53 -39.85
N LEU A 193 -22.46 -11.47 -40.54
CA LEU A 193 -21.54 -10.61 -41.28
C LEU A 193 -20.39 -10.20 -40.34
N PRO A 194 -19.12 -10.28 -40.76
CA PRO A 194 -18.01 -9.81 -39.95
C PRO A 194 -18.19 -8.31 -39.70
N ALA A 195 -18.38 -7.94 -38.44
CA ALA A 195 -18.40 -6.55 -38.03
C ALA A 195 -17.04 -5.92 -38.40
N LYS A 196 -17.06 -4.99 -39.37
CA LYS A 196 -15.94 -4.08 -39.64
C LYS A 196 -15.49 -3.47 -38.31
N ARG A 197 -14.28 -3.78 -37.86
CA ARG A 197 -13.57 -2.97 -36.87
C ARG A 197 -13.36 -1.58 -37.48
N SER A 198 -14.15 -0.60 -37.07
CA SER A 198 -13.84 0.81 -37.28
C SER A 198 -12.62 1.19 -36.41
N PRO A 199 -11.62 1.88 -36.95
CA PRO A 199 -10.39 2.24 -36.24
C PRO A 199 -10.52 3.57 -35.47
N ASP A 200 -11.67 3.82 -34.83
CA ASP A 200 -11.88 5.03 -34.02
C ASP A 200 -12.71 4.70 -32.78
N ALA A 201 -12.03 4.39 -31.67
CA ALA A 201 -12.61 4.41 -30.34
C ALA A 201 -11.53 4.77 -29.31
N THR A 202 -11.19 6.06 -29.29
CA THR A 202 -10.63 6.72 -28.13
C THR A 202 -11.56 6.56 -26.92
N ASN A 203 -11.07 5.82 -25.93
CA ASN A 203 -11.11 6.18 -24.51
C ASN A 203 -12.45 6.66 -23.92
N THR A 204 -13.30 5.72 -23.48
CA THR A 204 -14.21 5.92 -22.35
C THR A 204 -14.39 4.60 -21.58
N ALA A 205 -13.48 4.37 -20.62
CA ALA A 205 -13.71 3.42 -19.54
C ALA A 205 -14.77 4.00 -18.59
N ARG A 206 -16.00 3.46 -18.62
CA ARG A 206 -17.00 3.46 -17.53
C ARG A 206 -18.28 2.77 -17.98
N THR A 207 -18.34 1.44 -17.76
CA THR A 207 -19.55 0.62 -17.49
C THR A 207 -19.14 -0.86 -17.41
N GLY A 208 -18.35 -1.22 -16.39
CA GLY A 208 -18.06 -2.61 -16.04
C GLY A 208 -19.07 -3.10 -15.01
N ALA A 209 -20.12 -3.81 -15.44
CA ALA A 209 -20.95 -4.68 -14.61
C ALA A 209 -22.06 -5.37 -15.43
N ALA A 210 -22.55 -4.74 -16.51
CA ALA A 210 -23.71 -5.24 -17.24
C ALA A 210 -23.39 -6.16 -18.44
N ASN A 211 -22.12 -6.25 -18.88
CA ASN A 211 -21.72 -6.97 -20.11
C ASN A 211 -21.00 -8.32 -19.88
N GLN A 212 -20.68 -8.72 -18.65
CA GLN A 212 -19.99 -9.99 -18.41
C GLN A 212 -20.88 -11.21 -18.68
N GLY A 213 -22.18 -11.15 -18.35
CA GLY A 213 -23.12 -12.26 -18.57
C GLY A 213 -23.34 -12.59 -20.06
N GLN A 214 -23.44 -11.56 -20.93
CA GLN A 214 -23.59 -11.76 -22.37
C GLN A 214 -22.29 -12.27 -23.04
N ASN A 215 -21.13 -11.79 -22.60
CA ASN A 215 -19.85 -12.24 -23.15
C ASN A 215 -19.55 -13.71 -22.79
N ASN A 216 -19.93 -14.15 -21.58
CA ASN A 216 -19.67 -15.51 -21.10
C ASN A 216 -20.48 -16.58 -21.86
N HIS A 217 -21.76 -16.30 -22.12
CA HIS A 217 -22.60 -17.19 -22.94
C HIS A 217 -22.08 -17.25 -24.38
N SER A 218 -21.64 -16.12 -24.94
CA SER A 218 -21.07 -16.08 -26.30
C SER A 218 -19.79 -16.91 -26.43
N ASP A 219 -18.94 -16.97 -25.40
CA ASP A 219 -17.68 -17.72 -25.41
C ASP A 219 -17.92 -19.24 -25.37
N TYR A 220 -18.93 -19.69 -24.62
CA TYR A 220 -19.35 -21.09 -24.63
C TYR A 220 -19.92 -21.51 -25.99
N GLU A 221 -20.83 -20.71 -26.57
CA GLU A 221 -21.38 -20.97 -27.90
C GLU A 221 -20.27 -21.00 -28.98
N LEU A 222 -19.31 -20.06 -28.91
CA LEU A 222 -18.16 -20.03 -29.81
C LEU A 222 -17.30 -21.30 -29.67
N ARG A 223 -17.03 -21.77 -28.45
CA ARG A 223 -16.30 -23.03 -28.23
C ARG A 223 -17.10 -24.24 -28.73
N GLN A 224 -18.42 -24.25 -28.56
CA GLN A 224 -19.28 -25.31 -29.12
C GLN A 224 -19.28 -25.32 -30.65
N GLN A 225 -19.32 -24.16 -31.30
CA GLN A 225 -19.25 -24.04 -32.77
C GLN A 225 -17.87 -24.40 -33.32
N ALA A 226 -16.81 -24.09 -32.57
CA ALA A 226 -15.44 -24.43 -32.93
C ALA A 226 -15.10 -25.90 -32.61
N ASN A 227 -15.95 -26.62 -31.88
CA ASN A 227 -15.73 -28.04 -31.57
C ASN A 227 -15.89 -28.86 -32.87
N PRO A 228 -14.81 -29.47 -33.39
CA PRO A 228 -14.86 -30.21 -34.66
C PRO A 228 -15.87 -31.37 -34.63
N LEU A 229 -16.17 -31.92 -33.45
CA LEU A 229 -17.18 -32.96 -33.26
C LEU A 229 -18.60 -32.53 -33.67
N ASN A 230 -18.87 -31.22 -33.73
CA ASN A 230 -20.21 -30.69 -33.98
C ASN A 230 -20.45 -30.30 -35.45
N ASN A 231 -19.39 -30.22 -36.28
CA ASN A 231 -19.46 -29.71 -37.66
C ASN A 231 -19.35 -30.80 -38.74
N ASP A 232 -18.97 -32.03 -38.40
CA ASP A 232 -18.71 -33.07 -39.40
C ASP A 232 -19.94 -33.95 -39.66
N ILE A 233 -20.80 -33.51 -40.59
CA ILE A 233 -21.76 -34.42 -41.22
C ILE A 233 -20.95 -35.35 -42.15
N ARG A 234 -20.75 -36.60 -41.72
CA ARG A 234 -20.04 -37.61 -42.51
C ARG A 234 -20.84 -37.96 -43.77
N PRO A 235 -20.18 -38.09 -44.94
CA PRO A 235 -20.85 -38.58 -46.14
C PRO A 235 -21.29 -40.04 -45.91
N ALA A 236 -22.53 -40.34 -46.30
CA ALA A 236 -23.04 -41.71 -46.25
C ALA A 236 -22.16 -42.63 -47.09
N GLN A 237 -21.82 -43.80 -46.53
CA GLN A 237 -20.97 -44.77 -47.20
C GLN A 237 -21.83 -45.88 -47.81
N SER A 238 -21.49 -46.29 -49.04
CA SER A 238 -22.19 -47.39 -49.72
C SER A 238 -21.59 -48.73 -49.33
N PHE A 239 -22.44 -49.66 -48.89
CA PHE A 239 -22.06 -51.04 -48.59
C PHE A 239 -23.06 -52.00 -49.22
N ASN A 240 -22.64 -53.24 -49.48
CA ASN A 240 -23.61 -54.27 -49.82
C ASN A 240 -24.58 -54.49 -48.64
N ARG A 241 -25.89 -54.52 -48.91
CA ARG A 241 -26.95 -54.67 -47.91
C ARG A 241 -26.70 -55.81 -46.92
N SER A 242 -26.32 -56.98 -47.43
CA SER A 242 -26.10 -58.16 -46.58
C SER A 242 -24.85 -58.04 -45.71
N LEU A 243 -23.79 -57.35 -46.18
CA LEU A 243 -22.64 -57.02 -45.33
C LEU A 243 -23.03 -56.07 -44.21
N ALA A 244 -23.78 -55.01 -44.55
CA ALA A 244 -24.15 -53.97 -43.61
C ALA A 244 -25.05 -54.51 -42.50
N ILE A 245 -26.11 -55.26 -42.84
CA ILE A 245 -27.05 -55.84 -41.87
C ILE A 245 -26.37 -56.90 -40.98
N ASN A 246 -25.63 -57.84 -41.57
CA ASN A 246 -24.96 -58.90 -40.78
C ASN A 246 -23.86 -58.35 -39.86
N SER A 247 -23.30 -57.18 -40.17
CA SER A 247 -22.29 -56.53 -39.32
C SER A 247 -22.88 -55.81 -38.10
N VAL A 248 -24.21 -55.68 -38.02
CA VAL A 248 -24.91 -55.05 -36.89
C VAL A 248 -25.90 -55.98 -36.19
N GLU A 249 -25.82 -57.29 -36.46
CA GLU A 249 -26.70 -58.30 -35.88
C GLU A 249 -25.92 -59.42 -35.21
N HIS A 250 -26.40 -59.88 -34.06
CA HIS A 250 -25.89 -61.05 -33.34
C HIS A 250 -24.37 -60.98 -33.12
N ASN A 251 -23.83 -59.79 -32.87
CA ASN A 251 -22.40 -59.55 -32.66
C ASN A 251 -21.49 -60.08 -33.80
N GLY A 252 -22.05 -60.21 -35.01
CA GLY A 252 -21.36 -60.77 -36.18
C GLY A 252 -21.28 -62.30 -36.20
N GLU A 253 -21.94 -63.02 -35.28
CA GLU A 253 -21.93 -64.49 -35.25
C GLU A 253 -22.51 -65.13 -36.51
N ASN A 254 -23.38 -64.41 -37.22
CA ASN A 254 -23.93 -64.82 -38.50
C ASN A 254 -22.84 -65.09 -39.55
N TRP A 255 -21.66 -64.48 -39.43
CA TRP A 255 -20.52 -64.75 -40.32
C TRP A 255 -19.91 -66.15 -40.11
N LEU A 256 -20.18 -66.81 -38.98
CA LEU A 256 -19.60 -68.10 -38.60
C LEU A 256 -20.54 -69.29 -38.82
N THR A 257 -21.85 -69.07 -38.83
CA THR A 257 -22.87 -70.11 -39.01
C THR A 257 -23.19 -70.40 -40.48
N PHE A 258 -22.79 -69.55 -41.42
CA PHE A 258 -23.01 -69.78 -42.85
C PHE A 258 -22.14 -70.92 -43.40
N GLN A 259 -22.70 -72.13 -43.46
CA GLN A 259 -22.19 -73.22 -44.29
C GLN A 259 -22.31 -72.81 -45.76
N GLY A 260 -21.19 -72.36 -46.35
CA GLY A 260 -21.06 -72.05 -47.76
C GLY A 260 -20.93 -70.55 -48.00
N MET A 261 -19.72 -70.14 -48.41
CA MET A 261 -19.41 -68.86 -49.03
C MET A 261 -20.19 -68.69 -50.36
N GLN A 262 -21.52 -68.64 -50.31
CA GLN A 262 -22.30 -68.13 -51.44
C GLN A 262 -22.18 -66.61 -51.39
N GLY A 263 -21.69 -66.03 -52.48
CA GLY A 263 -21.35 -64.62 -52.58
C GLY A 263 -22.44 -63.73 -52.01
N VAL A 264 -22.00 -62.71 -51.30
CA VAL A 264 -22.80 -61.59 -50.82
C VAL A 264 -23.57 -60.99 -52.01
N SER A 265 -24.80 -61.44 -52.22
CA SER A 265 -25.68 -61.00 -53.30
C SER A 265 -26.71 -60.06 -52.70
N GLY A 266 -26.57 -58.76 -52.96
CA GLY A 266 -27.43 -57.74 -52.40
C GLY A 266 -27.22 -56.39 -53.09
N ALA A 267 -28.27 -55.56 -53.10
CA ALA A 267 -28.18 -54.18 -53.54
C ALA A 267 -27.22 -53.39 -52.64
N GLU A 268 -26.63 -52.33 -53.17
CA GLU A 268 -25.90 -51.35 -52.38
C GLU A 268 -26.87 -50.52 -51.53
N VAL A 269 -26.49 -50.30 -50.27
CA VAL A 269 -27.26 -49.56 -49.26
C VAL A 269 -26.36 -48.49 -48.65
N LEU A 270 -26.93 -47.31 -48.45
CA LEU A 270 -26.27 -46.21 -47.76
C LEU A 270 -26.33 -46.43 -46.25
N VAL A 271 -25.16 -46.44 -45.62
CA VAL A 271 -25.00 -46.42 -44.17
C VAL A 271 -24.70 -44.99 -43.74
N ASN A 272 -25.59 -44.43 -42.91
CA ASN A 272 -25.43 -43.09 -42.35
C ASN A 272 -25.08 -43.18 -40.86
N LEU A 273 -24.00 -42.50 -40.47
CA LEU A 273 -23.53 -42.43 -39.10
C LEU A 273 -23.77 -41.02 -38.56
N SER A 274 -24.48 -40.91 -37.45
CA SER A 274 -24.55 -39.66 -36.72
C SER A 274 -23.25 -39.37 -35.95
N PRO A 275 -22.98 -38.10 -35.59
CA PRO A 275 -21.88 -37.80 -34.68
C PRO A 275 -22.11 -38.46 -33.32
N MET A 276 -21.01 -38.81 -32.65
CA MET A 276 -21.02 -39.26 -31.26
C MET A 276 -21.48 -38.14 -30.32
N THR A 277 -22.50 -38.42 -29.52
CA THR A 277 -23.08 -37.51 -28.54
C THR A 277 -23.02 -38.11 -27.14
N ALA A 278 -22.63 -37.30 -26.17
CA ALA A 278 -22.61 -37.70 -24.76
C ALA A 278 -24.00 -37.53 -24.11
N LEU A 279 -24.42 -38.53 -23.34
CA LEU A 279 -25.72 -38.60 -22.68
C LEU A 279 -25.59 -39.21 -21.27
N TRP A 280 -26.23 -38.58 -20.29
CA TRP A 280 -26.45 -39.17 -18.97
C TRP A 280 -27.66 -40.09 -18.99
N MET A 281 -27.50 -41.32 -18.50
CA MET A 281 -28.59 -42.28 -18.39
C MET A 281 -28.72 -42.81 -16.97
N PRO A 282 -29.94 -42.86 -16.41
CA PRO A 282 -30.18 -43.49 -15.12
C PRO A 282 -30.02 -45.01 -15.23
N THR A 283 -29.39 -45.61 -14.22
CA THR A 283 -29.26 -47.07 -14.04
C THR A 283 -29.91 -47.53 -12.72
N GLU A 284 -30.10 -48.84 -12.53
CA GLU A 284 -30.68 -49.37 -11.30
C GLU A 284 -29.90 -48.92 -10.05
N GLY A 285 -30.63 -48.57 -8.99
CA GLY A 285 -30.03 -48.08 -7.74
C GLY A 285 -29.78 -46.57 -7.70
N GLY A 286 -30.26 -45.80 -8.68
CA GLY A 286 -30.18 -44.34 -8.68
C GLY A 286 -28.79 -43.79 -9.06
N ARG A 287 -27.88 -44.65 -9.54
CA ARG A 287 -26.62 -44.22 -10.16
C ARG A 287 -26.89 -43.85 -11.60
N GLU A 288 -26.29 -42.76 -12.06
CA GLU A 288 -26.30 -42.38 -13.47
C GLU A 288 -24.97 -42.78 -14.11
N ARG A 289 -25.03 -43.15 -15.39
CA ARG A 289 -23.83 -43.46 -16.18
C ARG A 289 -23.75 -42.53 -17.38
N LEU A 290 -22.51 -42.13 -17.70
CA LEU A 290 -22.21 -41.35 -18.88
C LEU A 290 -21.99 -42.29 -20.07
N LEU A 291 -22.76 -42.08 -21.13
CA LEU A 291 -22.66 -42.83 -22.38
C LEU A 291 -22.20 -41.89 -23.50
N LEU A 292 -21.31 -42.36 -24.35
CA LEU A 292 -20.97 -41.72 -25.62
C LEU A 292 -21.58 -42.56 -26.74
N VAL A 293 -22.57 -42.02 -27.45
CA VAL A 293 -23.44 -42.81 -28.35
C VAL A 293 -23.66 -42.12 -29.69
N ARG A 294 -23.83 -42.92 -30.73
CA ARG A 294 -24.25 -42.49 -32.07
C ARG A 294 -25.33 -43.40 -32.62
N LEU A 295 -26.06 -42.90 -33.61
CA LEU A 295 -27.06 -43.65 -34.36
C LEU A 295 -26.49 -44.06 -35.72
N VAL A 296 -26.58 -45.34 -36.03
CA VAL A 296 -26.27 -45.91 -37.35
C VAL A 296 -27.57 -46.26 -38.05
N ARG A 297 -27.81 -45.65 -39.20
CA ARG A 297 -29.00 -45.89 -40.03
C ARG A 297 -28.64 -46.69 -41.26
N ILE A 298 -29.29 -47.83 -41.44
CA ILE A 298 -29.15 -48.74 -42.58
C ILE A 298 -30.58 -48.97 -43.13
N GLU A 299 -30.95 -48.26 -44.20
CA GLU A 299 -32.34 -48.18 -44.68
C GLU A 299 -33.33 -47.76 -43.57
N GLU A 300 -34.25 -48.65 -43.17
CA GLU A 300 -35.21 -48.45 -42.09
C GLU A 300 -34.70 -48.93 -40.73
N LYS A 301 -33.55 -49.60 -40.69
CA LYS A 301 -32.96 -50.13 -39.45
C LYS A 301 -32.13 -49.07 -38.76
N GLU A 302 -32.40 -48.84 -37.48
CA GLU A 302 -31.64 -47.95 -36.61
C GLU A 302 -30.93 -48.74 -35.51
N VAL A 303 -29.61 -48.57 -35.42
CA VAL A 303 -28.79 -49.25 -34.42
C VAL A 303 -28.04 -48.18 -33.62
N CYS A 304 -28.12 -48.24 -32.30
CA CYS A 304 -27.37 -47.34 -31.43
C CYS A 304 -26.02 -48.00 -31.08
N GLN A 305 -24.93 -47.31 -31.39
CA GLN A 305 -23.56 -47.76 -31.06
C GLN A 305 -22.94 -46.78 -30.09
N GLY A 306 -22.17 -47.27 -29.13
CA GLY A 306 -21.56 -46.38 -28.17
C GLY A 306 -20.62 -47.03 -27.17
N ILE A 307 -20.25 -46.23 -26.18
CA ILE A 307 -19.29 -46.55 -25.15
C ILE A 307 -19.87 -46.15 -23.80
N VAL A 308 -19.78 -47.06 -22.84
CA VAL A 308 -20.08 -46.79 -21.43
C VAL A 308 -18.82 -46.24 -20.79
N LEU A 309 -18.91 -45.04 -20.20
CA LEU A 309 -17.79 -44.40 -19.53
C LEU A 309 -17.89 -44.61 -18.01
N ASP A 310 -16.74 -44.78 -17.36
CA ASP A 310 -16.61 -44.70 -15.91
C ASP A 310 -16.52 -43.22 -15.52
N ASP A 311 -17.59 -42.71 -14.93
CA ASP A 311 -17.67 -41.32 -14.52
C ASP A 311 -16.66 -40.95 -13.42
N ASP A 312 -16.49 -41.82 -12.43
CA ASP A 312 -15.60 -41.55 -11.30
C ASP A 312 -14.14 -41.55 -11.75
N ALA A 313 -13.74 -42.56 -12.55
CA ALA A 313 -12.39 -42.64 -13.10
C ALA A 313 -12.10 -41.49 -14.07
N LEU A 314 -13.05 -41.15 -14.94
CA LEU A 314 -12.91 -40.05 -15.90
C LEU A 314 -12.76 -38.70 -15.18
N ARG A 315 -13.60 -38.41 -14.20
CA ARG A 315 -13.50 -37.17 -13.40
C ARG A 315 -12.19 -37.09 -12.64
N GLY A 316 -11.70 -38.22 -12.11
CA GLY A 316 -10.40 -38.29 -11.44
C GLY A 316 -9.24 -37.89 -12.37
N VAL A 317 -9.18 -38.49 -13.56
CA VAL A 317 -8.16 -38.18 -14.57
C VAL A 317 -8.28 -36.73 -15.04
N LEU A 318 -9.50 -36.24 -15.28
CA LEU A 318 -9.73 -34.86 -15.71
C LEU A 318 -9.35 -33.84 -14.63
N ALA A 319 -9.69 -34.10 -13.37
CA ALA A 319 -9.31 -33.24 -12.24
C ALA A 319 -7.78 -33.17 -12.09
N GLU A 320 -7.07 -34.28 -12.29
CA GLU A 320 -5.60 -34.31 -12.25
C GLU A 320 -4.99 -33.40 -13.33
N LYS A 321 -5.58 -33.32 -14.53
CA LYS A 321 -5.08 -32.46 -15.63
C LYS A 321 -5.16 -30.96 -15.34
N VAL A 322 -5.96 -30.55 -14.36
CA VAL A 322 -6.16 -29.15 -13.99
C VAL A 322 -5.77 -28.83 -12.55
N ALA A 323 -5.22 -29.81 -11.81
CA ALA A 323 -4.86 -29.66 -10.41
C ALA A 323 -3.78 -28.58 -10.18
N ASP A 324 -2.94 -28.29 -11.17
CA ASP A 324 -1.96 -27.19 -11.13
C ASP A 324 -2.62 -25.81 -11.17
N LEU A 325 -3.77 -25.69 -11.83
CA LEU A 325 -4.54 -24.44 -11.94
C LEU A 325 -5.53 -24.30 -10.78
N PHE A 326 -6.19 -25.40 -10.43
CA PHE A 326 -7.24 -25.48 -9.42
C PHE A 326 -7.08 -26.78 -8.61
N PRO A 327 -6.34 -26.75 -7.48
CA PRO A 327 -6.04 -27.95 -6.70
C PRO A 327 -7.26 -28.68 -6.16
N ASP A 328 -8.31 -27.94 -5.83
CA ASP A 328 -9.57 -28.46 -5.28
C ASP A 328 -10.66 -28.60 -6.35
N ALA A 329 -10.28 -28.66 -7.63
CA ALA A 329 -11.22 -28.74 -8.74
C ALA A 329 -12.11 -29.98 -8.67
N ARG A 330 -13.38 -29.81 -9.00
CA ARG A 330 -14.36 -30.88 -9.15
C ARG A 330 -15.06 -30.75 -10.50
N LEU A 331 -15.54 -31.87 -11.02
CA LEU A 331 -16.24 -31.94 -12.31
C LEU A 331 -17.66 -32.50 -12.15
N PRO A 332 -18.62 -31.78 -11.55
CA PRO A 332 -20.00 -32.23 -11.46
C PRO A 332 -20.67 -32.46 -12.82
N PRO A 333 -21.66 -33.37 -12.89
CA PRO A 333 -22.42 -33.64 -14.10
C PRO A 333 -23.39 -32.49 -14.42
N VAL A 334 -23.63 -32.29 -15.72
CA VAL A 334 -24.64 -31.36 -16.23
C VAL A 334 -25.73 -32.15 -16.95
N HIS A 335 -26.95 -32.08 -16.43
CA HIS A 335 -28.12 -32.78 -17.01
C HIS A 335 -28.98 -31.86 -17.87
N GLU A 336 -28.94 -30.56 -17.61
CA GLU A 336 -29.73 -29.56 -18.31
C GLU A 336 -29.16 -29.34 -19.73
N PRO A 337 -30.02 -29.21 -20.75
CA PRO A 337 -29.57 -28.94 -22.12
C PRO A 337 -28.89 -27.57 -22.26
N GLU A 338 -29.33 -26.59 -21.46
CA GLU A 338 -28.65 -25.31 -21.30
C GLU A 338 -27.97 -25.31 -19.92
N PRO A 339 -26.63 -25.27 -19.86
CA PRO A 339 -25.94 -25.35 -18.58
C PRO A 339 -26.17 -24.09 -17.74
N PRO A 340 -26.29 -24.21 -16.40
CA PRO A 340 -26.49 -23.07 -15.51
C PRO A 340 -25.29 -22.11 -15.50
N HIS A 341 -24.10 -22.63 -15.81
CA HIS A 341 -22.83 -21.89 -15.86
C HIS A 341 -22.07 -22.26 -17.15
N PRO A 342 -22.48 -21.73 -18.31
CA PRO A 342 -21.87 -22.06 -19.60
C PRO A 342 -20.36 -21.76 -19.64
N GLU A 343 -19.91 -20.71 -18.95
CA GLU A 343 -18.50 -20.33 -18.86
C GLU A 343 -17.62 -21.34 -18.11
N ARG A 344 -18.24 -22.30 -17.40
CA ARG A 344 -17.56 -23.36 -16.65
C ARG A 344 -17.80 -24.75 -17.23
N THR A 345 -18.55 -24.86 -18.32
CA THR A 345 -18.96 -26.15 -18.87
C THR A 345 -18.02 -26.57 -19.99
N MET A 346 -17.67 -27.86 -20.00
CA MET A 346 -16.91 -28.48 -21.09
C MET A 346 -17.77 -28.54 -22.36
N THR A 347 -17.13 -28.56 -23.52
CA THR A 347 -17.85 -28.66 -24.80
C THR A 347 -17.88 -30.09 -25.35
N ALA A 348 -16.90 -30.91 -24.98
CA ALA A 348 -16.82 -32.30 -25.41
C ALA A 348 -17.71 -33.25 -24.59
N LEU A 349 -17.89 -32.96 -23.30
CA LEU A 349 -18.65 -33.79 -22.36
C LEU A 349 -19.57 -32.92 -21.49
N PRO A 350 -20.72 -33.46 -21.01
CA PRO A 350 -21.66 -32.77 -20.15
C PRO A 350 -21.17 -32.72 -18.69
N LEU A 351 -20.01 -32.10 -18.49
CA LEU A 351 -19.34 -31.90 -17.21
C LEU A 351 -19.04 -30.41 -17.01
N GLN A 352 -19.23 -29.92 -15.79
CA GLN A 352 -18.92 -28.55 -15.41
C GLN A 352 -17.69 -28.51 -14.50
N LEU A 353 -16.75 -27.61 -14.75
CA LEU A 353 -15.61 -27.37 -13.88
C LEU A 353 -16.00 -26.47 -12.70
N ASP A 354 -16.00 -27.03 -11.50
CA ASP A 354 -16.06 -26.30 -10.25
C ASP A 354 -14.62 -26.07 -9.73
N PRO A 355 -14.08 -24.84 -9.76
CA PRO A 355 -12.71 -24.54 -9.34
C PRO A 355 -12.52 -24.54 -7.81
N GLY A 356 -13.58 -24.77 -7.03
CA GLY A 356 -13.54 -24.65 -5.57
C GLY A 356 -13.61 -23.20 -5.08
N PRO A 357 -13.48 -22.97 -3.76
CA PRO A 357 -13.66 -21.66 -3.15
C PRO A 357 -12.67 -20.63 -3.71
N ALA A 358 -13.11 -19.37 -3.81
CA ALA A 358 -12.20 -18.28 -4.13
C ALA A 358 -11.19 -18.11 -3.00
N THR A 359 -9.91 -18.29 -3.31
CA THR A 359 -8.84 -17.87 -2.41
C THR A 359 -8.92 -16.36 -2.28
N ALA A 360 -9.14 -15.88 -1.05
CA ALA A 360 -9.22 -14.45 -0.79
C ALA A 360 -7.93 -13.79 -1.30
N PRO A 361 -8.03 -12.64 -2.00
CA PRO A 361 -6.84 -11.92 -2.44
C PRO A 361 -5.96 -11.67 -1.22
N GLN A 362 -4.70 -12.08 -1.30
CA GLN A 362 -3.76 -11.85 -0.20
C GLN A 362 -3.71 -10.35 0.06
N ASN A 363 -3.87 -9.96 1.32
CA ASN A 363 -3.85 -8.55 1.72
C ASN A 363 -2.60 -7.89 1.14
N ALA A 364 -2.78 -7.05 0.13
CA ALA A 364 -1.70 -6.30 -0.48
C ALA A 364 -1.02 -5.50 0.64
N GLY A 365 0.24 -5.82 0.93
CA GLY A 365 1.00 -5.19 2.00
C GLY A 365 1.40 -3.77 1.65
N TRP A 366 2.70 -3.54 1.48
CA TRP A 366 3.23 -2.25 1.01
C TRP A 366 3.17 -2.19 -0.51
N THR A 367 2.25 -1.38 -1.03
CA THR A 367 2.19 -1.06 -2.46
C THR A 367 2.89 0.28 -2.74
N PRO A 368 3.41 0.51 -3.96
CA PRO A 368 4.02 1.80 -4.31
C PRO A 368 3.12 3.00 -4.04
N LEU A 369 1.79 2.84 -4.23
CA LEU A 369 0.80 3.85 -3.91
C LEU A 369 0.76 4.16 -2.41
N ARG A 370 0.73 3.14 -1.54
CA ARG A 370 0.73 3.31 -0.08
C ARG A 370 2.03 3.92 0.43
N VAL A 371 3.17 3.54 -0.16
CA VAL A 371 4.47 4.18 0.14
C VAL A 371 4.44 5.66 -0.24
N GLY A 372 3.92 5.98 -1.44
CA GLY A 372 3.75 7.36 -1.89
C GLY A 372 2.83 8.19 -0.98
N LEU A 373 1.72 7.61 -0.53
CA LEU A 373 0.80 8.23 0.43
C LEU A 373 1.49 8.46 1.78
N GLY A 374 2.25 7.49 2.29
CA GLY A 374 3.05 7.64 3.50
C GLY A 374 4.05 8.80 3.39
N LEU A 375 4.77 8.90 2.27
CA LEU A 375 5.68 10.01 2.00
C LEU A 375 4.94 11.36 1.94
N ALA A 376 3.76 11.42 1.31
CA ALA A 376 2.95 12.64 1.26
C ALA A 376 2.51 13.11 2.66
N TRP A 377 2.09 12.20 3.54
CA TRP A 377 1.79 12.50 4.94
C TRP A 377 3.00 13.04 5.69
N THR A 378 4.17 12.41 5.53
CA THR A 378 5.40 12.90 6.18
C THR A 378 5.78 14.31 5.71
N ALA A 379 5.71 14.58 4.40
CA ALA A 379 5.99 15.91 3.85
C ALA A 379 5.00 16.97 4.37
N ALA A 380 3.71 16.65 4.45
CA ALA A 380 2.69 17.55 4.98
C ALA A 380 2.95 17.91 6.46
N ILE A 381 3.32 16.92 7.28
CA ILE A 381 3.66 17.14 8.70
C ILE A 381 4.89 18.05 8.83
N VAL A 382 5.94 17.80 8.05
CA VAL A 382 7.16 18.62 8.06
C VAL A 382 6.86 20.06 7.66
N ALA A 383 6.05 20.26 6.60
CA ALA A 383 5.65 21.60 6.15
C ALA A 383 4.83 22.35 7.22
N LEU A 384 3.86 21.68 7.86
CA LEU A 384 3.06 22.28 8.94
C LEU A 384 3.93 22.67 10.15
N LEU A 385 4.87 21.80 10.55
CA LEU A 385 5.81 22.10 11.62
C LEU A 385 6.70 23.31 11.30
N ALA A 386 7.21 23.39 10.07
CA ALA A 386 8.03 24.52 9.64
C ALA A 386 7.26 25.85 9.70
N VAL A 387 6.02 25.88 9.22
CA VAL A 387 5.15 27.06 9.28
C VAL A 387 4.82 27.44 10.72
N GLY A 388 4.49 26.46 11.57
CA GLY A 388 4.18 26.69 12.98
C GLY A 388 5.36 27.27 13.77
N LEU A 389 6.54 26.66 13.63
CA LEU A 389 7.76 27.12 14.30
C LEU A 389 8.23 28.49 13.78
N GLY A 390 8.18 28.70 12.46
CA GLY A 390 8.53 29.97 11.84
C GLY A 390 7.62 31.12 12.30
N GLY A 391 6.31 30.89 12.29
CA GLY A 391 5.33 31.87 12.76
C GLY A 391 5.52 32.23 14.24
N TRP A 392 5.79 31.24 15.10
CA TRP A 392 6.02 31.48 16.52
C TRP A 392 7.28 32.31 16.79
N SER A 393 8.37 32.03 16.06
CA SER A 393 9.64 32.76 16.16
C SER A 393 9.47 34.26 15.79
N LEU A 394 8.77 34.54 14.70
CA LEU A 394 8.50 35.92 14.25
C LEU A 394 7.69 36.71 15.28
N ILE A 395 6.66 36.08 15.86
CA ILE A 395 5.82 36.73 16.89
C ILE A 395 6.64 37.03 18.14
N ASP A 396 7.51 36.11 18.59
CA ASP A 396 8.34 36.33 19.78
C ASP A 396 9.33 37.49 19.60
N LEU A 397 9.98 37.57 18.43
CA LEU A 397 10.89 38.68 18.10
C LEU A 397 10.16 40.02 18.10
N SER A 398 9.00 40.09 17.43
CA SER A 398 8.16 41.30 17.40
C SER A 398 7.77 41.75 18.82
N GLN A 399 7.35 40.82 19.68
CA GLN A 399 6.97 41.13 21.06
C GLN A 399 8.14 41.62 21.93
N ARG A 400 9.37 41.13 21.69
CA ARG A 400 10.57 41.65 22.38
C ARG A 400 10.86 43.08 21.95
N ARG A 401 10.77 43.39 20.65
CA ARG A 401 10.99 44.74 20.10
C ARG A 401 9.96 45.75 20.61
N ILE A 402 8.69 45.38 20.66
CA ILE A 402 7.62 46.25 21.19
C ILE A 402 7.86 46.57 22.67
N ARG A 403 8.20 45.56 23.49
CA ARG A 403 8.54 45.75 24.91
C ARG A 403 9.74 46.67 25.11
N PHE A 404 10.77 46.57 24.26
CA PHE A 404 11.93 47.45 24.27
C PHE A 404 11.52 48.92 24.06
N VAL A 405 10.78 49.21 22.99
CA VAL A 405 10.37 50.59 22.66
C VAL A 405 9.50 51.19 23.75
N SER A 406 8.55 50.41 24.27
CA SER A 406 7.66 50.85 25.36
C SER A 406 8.43 51.19 26.64
N ALA A 407 9.36 50.35 27.08
CA ALA A 407 10.15 50.58 28.30
C ALA A 407 11.05 51.81 28.20
N VAL A 408 11.73 51.99 27.06
CA VAL A 408 12.59 53.16 26.82
C VAL A 408 11.75 54.45 26.82
N THR A 409 10.58 54.44 26.19
CA THR A 409 9.70 55.62 26.13
C THR A 409 9.24 56.07 27.51
N HIS A 410 8.88 55.11 28.38
CA HIS A 410 8.42 55.41 29.74
C HIS A 410 9.54 56.03 30.60
N GLU A 411 10.74 55.46 30.56
CA GLU A 411 11.88 55.94 31.37
C GLU A 411 12.49 57.26 30.85
N LEU A 412 12.27 57.62 29.58
CA LEU A 412 12.62 58.94 29.03
C LEU A 412 11.62 60.03 29.47
N ARG A 413 10.33 59.68 29.56
CA ARG A 413 9.27 60.64 29.88
C ARG A 413 9.43 61.23 31.29
N THR A 414 9.71 60.38 32.28
CA THR A 414 9.83 60.81 33.69
C THR A 414 10.86 61.94 33.92
N PRO A 415 12.16 61.80 33.56
CA PRO A 415 13.14 62.87 33.76
C PRO A 415 12.83 64.10 32.90
N LEU A 416 12.25 63.93 31.71
CA LEU A 416 11.85 65.04 30.84
C LEU A 416 10.73 65.88 31.48
N THR A 417 9.71 65.23 32.06
CA THR A 417 8.64 65.91 32.79
C THR A 417 9.19 66.65 34.02
N THR A 418 10.15 66.04 34.74
CA THR A 418 10.81 66.71 35.86
C THR A 418 11.60 67.94 35.40
N LEU A 419 12.40 67.82 34.33
CA LEU A 419 13.13 68.96 33.73
C LEU A 419 12.18 70.11 33.35
N GLN A 420 11.07 69.79 32.69
CA GLN A 420 10.05 70.78 32.30
C GLN A 420 9.46 71.47 33.52
N LEU A 421 9.05 70.71 34.55
CA LEU A 421 8.46 71.28 35.77
C LEU A 421 9.42 72.25 36.48
N TYR A 422 10.68 71.87 36.67
CA TYR A 422 11.66 72.73 37.36
C TYR A 422 12.04 73.95 36.50
N LEU A 423 12.14 73.81 35.18
CA LEU A 423 12.35 74.94 34.27
C LEU A 423 11.17 75.92 34.32
N ASP A 424 9.93 75.43 34.27
CA ASP A 424 8.73 76.27 34.34
C ASP A 424 8.66 77.03 35.68
N MET A 425 9.01 76.38 36.79
CA MET A 425 9.07 77.04 38.11
C MET A 425 10.12 78.16 38.16
N LEU A 426 11.27 77.96 37.53
CA LEU A 426 12.34 78.96 37.47
C LEU A 426 12.01 80.13 36.52
N VAL A 427 11.43 79.85 35.35
CA VAL A 427 11.07 80.86 34.34
C VAL A 427 9.95 81.76 34.83
N ASN A 428 8.94 81.20 35.52
CA ASN A 428 7.79 81.96 36.03
C ASN A 428 8.08 82.74 37.32
N GLY A 429 9.33 82.75 37.81
CA GLY A 429 9.72 83.49 39.03
C GLY A 429 9.03 83.00 40.30
N LEU A 430 8.54 81.76 40.31
CA LEU A 430 7.85 81.14 41.45
C LEU A 430 8.82 80.82 42.61
N VAL A 431 10.12 80.83 42.34
CA VAL A 431 11.20 80.62 43.32
C VAL A 431 11.88 81.95 43.61
N ARG A 432 11.63 82.51 44.79
CA ARG A 432 12.15 83.83 45.22
C ARG A 432 13.38 83.76 46.11
N ASP A 433 13.68 82.57 46.66
CA ASP A 433 14.87 82.31 47.47
C ASP A 433 16.02 81.84 46.58
N GLU A 434 17.15 82.54 46.65
CA GLU A 434 18.36 82.22 45.86
C GLU A 434 18.93 80.85 46.22
N LYS A 435 18.73 80.39 47.47
CA LYS A 435 19.15 79.05 47.90
C LYS A 435 18.33 77.94 47.21
N GLN A 436 17.01 78.09 47.16
CA GLN A 436 16.11 77.15 46.46
C GLN A 436 16.36 77.16 44.94
N ARG A 437 16.69 78.33 44.37
CA ARG A 437 17.07 78.45 42.96
C ARG A 437 18.31 77.61 42.63
N GLY A 438 19.31 77.65 43.50
CA GLY A 438 20.51 76.81 43.41
C GLY A 438 20.19 75.32 43.45
N GLU A 439 19.32 74.88 44.37
CA GLU A 439 18.88 73.48 44.49
C GLU A 439 18.12 72.99 43.24
N TYR A 440 17.30 73.86 42.63
CA TYR A 440 16.55 73.52 41.42
C TYR A 440 17.48 73.40 40.21
N ILE A 441 18.46 74.30 40.07
CA ILE A 441 19.49 74.21 39.02
C ILE A 441 20.31 72.92 39.18
N GLN A 442 20.68 72.56 40.41
CA GLN A 442 21.36 71.29 40.68
C GLN A 442 20.49 70.08 40.32
N THR A 443 19.19 70.13 40.63
CA THR A 443 18.22 69.08 40.26
C THR A 443 18.07 68.96 38.73
N LEU A 444 17.99 70.09 38.02
CA LEU A 444 17.97 70.11 36.55
C LEU A 444 19.24 69.50 35.95
N ASN A 445 20.41 69.87 36.46
CA ASN A 445 21.68 69.30 36.01
C ASN A 445 21.76 67.79 36.29
N ALA A 446 21.27 67.34 37.45
CA ALA A 446 21.20 65.92 37.79
C ALA A 446 20.30 65.12 36.84
N GLU A 447 19.10 65.63 36.53
CA GLU A 447 18.15 64.98 35.62
C GLU A 447 18.61 65.02 34.15
N ALA A 448 19.26 66.10 33.71
CA ALA A 448 19.87 66.18 32.37
C ALA A 448 21.01 65.16 32.21
N ASN A 449 21.88 65.03 33.22
CA ASN A 449 22.94 64.02 33.24
C ASN A 449 22.38 62.58 33.30
N ARG A 450 21.25 62.39 33.99
CA ARG A 450 20.54 61.10 34.01
C ARG A 450 19.95 60.76 32.63
N LEU A 451 19.32 61.72 31.96
CA LEU A 451 18.79 61.54 30.61
C LEU A 451 19.89 61.21 29.59
N SER A 452 21.02 61.93 29.65
CA SER A 452 22.19 61.68 28.79
C SER A 452 22.73 60.26 28.95
N ARG A 453 22.89 59.78 30.21
CA ARG A 453 23.29 58.39 30.49
C ARG A 453 22.28 57.37 29.97
N LEU A 454 20.99 57.67 30.05
CA LEU A 454 19.93 56.80 29.57
C LEU A 454 20.00 56.63 28.04
N VAL A 455 20.13 57.74 27.31
CA VAL A 455 20.29 57.72 25.85
C VAL A 455 21.56 56.96 25.46
N GLY A 456 22.69 57.21 26.15
CA GLY A 456 23.93 56.46 25.95
C GLY A 456 23.74 54.95 26.09
N ASN A 457 23.15 54.50 27.20
CA ASN A 457 22.87 53.08 27.45
C ASN A 457 21.96 52.43 26.38
N VAL A 458 20.98 53.18 25.83
CA VAL A 458 20.10 52.70 24.76
C VAL A 458 20.87 52.56 23.44
N LEU A 459 21.72 53.53 23.10
CA LEU A 459 22.56 53.48 21.91
C LEU A 459 23.57 52.33 22.00
N ASP A 460 24.20 52.15 23.15
CA ASP A 460 25.14 51.05 23.38
C ASP A 460 24.44 49.69 23.29
N PHE A 461 23.23 49.56 23.84
CA PHE A 461 22.44 48.34 23.70
C PHE A 461 22.12 48.02 22.23
N SER A 462 21.72 49.01 21.44
CA SER A 462 21.43 48.86 20.01
C SER A 462 22.68 48.50 19.18
N ARG A 463 23.84 49.09 19.51
CA ARG A 463 25.13 48.76 18.86
C ARG A 463 25.56 47.32 19.14
N LEU A 464 25.31 46.84 20.36
CA LEU A 464 25.60 45.46 20.77
C LEU A 464 24.66 44.43 20.13
N GLU A 465 23.38 44.77 19.94
CA GLU A 465 22.39 43.87 19.31
C GLU A 465 22.70 43.63 17.83
N ASN A 466 23.25 44.64 17.14
CA ASN A 466 23.62 44.56 15.73
C ASN A 466 25.02 43.95 15.47
N GLN A 467 25.69 43.39 16.48
CA GLN A 467 27.03 42.75 16.40
C GLN A 467 28.15 43.60 15.77
N ARG A 468 28.00 44.93 15.70
CA ARG A 468 28.93 45.84 15.01
C ARG A 468 29.99 46.49 15.91
N SER A 469 30.14 46.04 17.16
CA SER A 469 31.10 46.64 18.09
C SER A 469 32.51 46.15 17.81
N ARG A 470 33.37 47.00 17.23
CA ARG A 470 34.82 46.75 17.11
C ARG A 470 35.46 46.96 18.48
N LEU A 471 36.23 45.99 18.96
CA LEU A 471 36.98 46.09 20.21
C LEU A 471 38.31 46.80 19.96
N ASN A 472 38.64 47.78 20.80
CA ASN A 472 39.96 48.39 20.78
C ASN A 472 40.82 47.76 21.87
N ARG A 473 41.38 46.57 21.58
CA ARG A 473 42.20 45.85 22.56
C ARG A 473 43.59 46.46 22.64
N THR A 474 43.95 46.95 23.82
CA THR A 474 45.28 47.46 24.14
C THR A 474 45.85 46.70 25.34
N ARG A 475 47.18 46.64 25.44
CA ARG A 475 47.85 46.08 26.61
C ARG A 475 47.81 47.12 27.73
N VAL A 476 47.11 46.80 28.81
CA VAL A 476 46.89 47.71 29.94
C VAL A 476 47.39 47.05 31.21
N ALA A 477 48.15 47.75 32.04
CA ALA A 477 48.56 47.23 33.34
C ALA A 477 47.36 47.22 34.30
N GLY A 478 47.17 46.13 35.03
CA GLY A 478 46.05 45.99 35.98
C GLY A 478 46.08 47.07 37.08
N ALA A 479 47.28 47.50 37.48
CA ALA A 479 47.48 48.58 38.43
C ALA A 479 46.98 49.94 37.88
N ASP A 480 47.28 50.25 36.62
CA ASP A 480 46.83 51.51 35.99
C ASP A 480 45.30 51.56 35.86
N LEU A 481 44.69 50.43 35.48
CA LEU A 481 43.24 50.31 35.40
C LEU A 481 42.59 50.52 36.77
N LEU A 482 43.16 49.93 37.83
CA LEU A 482 42.66 50.10 39.19
C LEU A 482 42.82 51.54 39.68
N ALA A 483 43.97 52.18 39.42
CA ALA A 483 44.22 53.57 39.78
C ALA A 483 43.23 54.54 39.09
N GLN A 484 42.90 54.29 37.82
CA GLN A 484 41.90 55.09 37.10
C GLN A 484 40.49 54.94 37.70
N ILE A 485 40.11 53.72 38.12
CA ILE A 485 38.82 53.48 38.78
C ILE A 485 38.79 54.15 40.16
N GLU A 486 39.87 54.01 40.92
CA GLU A 486 40.02 54.62 42.24
C GLU A 486 39.88 56.15 42.16
N ALA A 487 40.58 56.80 41.22
CA ALA A 487 40.53 58.24 41.02
C ALA A 487 39.11 58.75 40.71
N VAL A 488 38.33 58.00 39.92
CA VAL A 488 36.97 58.40 39.52
C VAL A 488 35.93 58.13 40.62
N TRP A 489 36.06 57.01 41.33
CA TRP A 489 35.01 56.53 42.23
C TRP A 489 35.22 56.89 43.70
N GLN A 490 36.45 57.11 44.17
CA GLN A 490 36.67 57.54 45.56
C GLN A 490 35.94 58.86 45.88
N GLY A 491 36.01 59.86 44.98
CA GLY A 491 35.31 61.14 45.17
C GLY A 491 33.80 60.96 45.23
N ARG A 492 33.24 60.18 44.30
CA ARG A 492 31.79 59.92 44.23
C ARG A 492 31.25 59.17 45.44
N TYR A 493 32.03 58.26 46.02
CA TYR A 493 31.63 57.54 47.23
C TYR A 493 31.66 58.45 48.46
N LYS A 494 32.68 59.32 48.57
CA LYS A 494 32.73 60.36 49.62
C LYS A 494 31.52 61.31 49.54
N ASP A 495 31.20 61.78 48.33
CA ASP A 495 30.02 62.64 48.10
C ASP A 495 28.68 61.95 48.43
N ALA A 496 28.65 60.62 48.36
CA ALA A 496 27.47 59.80 48.67
C ALA A 496 27.42 59.33 50.14
N ASP A 497 28.31 59.82 51.01
CA ASP A 497 28.45 59.40 52.42
C ASP A 497 28.73 57.90 52.57
N LYS A 498 29.62 57.37 51.71
CA LYS A 498 30.02 55.97 51.64
C LYS A 498 31.53 55.79 51.55
N GLU A 499 31.99 54.61 51.93
CA GLU A 499 33.41 54.24 51.87
C GLU A 499 33.63 53.18 50.80
N LEU A 500 34.53 53.45 49.86
CA LEU A 500 34.98 52.47 48.87
C LEU A 500 36.30 51.86 49.38
N VAL A 501 36.27 50.58 49.72
CA VAL A 501 37.44 49.83 50.19
C VAL A 501 38.01 49.04 49.01
N ILE A 502 39.24 49.35 48.60
CA ILE A 502 39.91 48.65 47.50
C ILE A 502 40.94 47.67 48.08
N GLU A 503 40.72 46.39 47.88
CA GLU A 503 41.64 45.32 48.27
C GLU A 503 42.40 44.85 47.04
N ASN A 504 43.61 45.37 46.85
CA ASN A 504 44.48 45.00 45.76
C ASN A 504 45.41 43.85 46.16
N ALA A 505 45.22 42.68 45.57
CA ALA A 505 46.10 41.51 45.72
C ALA A 505 46.76 41.14 44.37
N LEU A 506 46.96 42.11 43.49
CA LEU A 506 47.65 41.90 42.22
C LEU A 506 49.16 41.79 42.41
N LYS A 507 49.78 40.88 41.65
CA LYS A 507 51.23 40.81 41.53
C LYS A 507 51.73 41.91 40.60
N ASP A 508 52.88 42.48 40.92
CA ASP A 508 53.54 43.47 40.06
C ASP A 508 53.75 42.90 38.65
N GLY A 509 53.43 43.69 37.62
CA GLY A 509 53.54 43.29 36.20
C GLY A 509 52.29 42.61 35.60
N THR A 510 51.20 42.41 36.36
CA THR A 510 49.94 41.86 35.82
C THR A 510 49.38 42.80 34.74
N ALA A 511 49.31 42.33 33.50
CA ALA A 511 48.76 43.09 32.36
C ALA A 511 47.64 42.33 31.65
N LEU A 512 46.71 43.05 31.04
CA LEU A 512 45.59 42.48 30.30
C LEU A 512 45.53 43.07 28.89
N CYS A 513 45.23 42.23 27.90
CA CYS A 513 44.95 42.65 26.53
C CYS A 513 43.43 42.79 26.36
N THR A 514 42.90 43.99 26.62
CA THR A 514 41.46 44.24 26.63
C THR A 514 41.13 45.65 26.16
N ASP A 515 39.84 45.93 26.03
CA ASP A 515 39.35 47.29 25.85
C ASP A 515 39.13 47.92 27.24
N SER A 516 40.05 48.79 27.66
CA SER A 516 40.02 49.39 29.01
C SER A 516 38.77 50.21 29.26
N GLU A 517 38.24 50.88 28.24
CA GLU A 517 37.03 51.69 28.37
C GLU A 517 35.82 50.80 28.68
N LEU A 518 35.68 49.66 28.00
CA LEU A 518 34.61 48.70 28.28
C LEU A 518 34.73 48.11 29.68
N VAL A 519 35.94 47.79 30.15
CA VAL A 519 36.13 47.27 31.52
C VAL A 519 35.79 48.33 32.56
N GLN A 520 36.17 49.59 32.35
CA GLN A 520 35.75 50.69 33.21
C GLN A 520 34.24 50.90 33.22
N GLN A 521 33.57 50.74 32.08
CA GLN A 521 32.12 50.82 31.99
C GLN A 521 31.43 49.66 32.73
N ILE A 522 31.96 48.43 32.63
CA ILE A 522 31.46 47.27 33.39
C ILE A 522 31.59 47.55 34.88
N LEU A 523 32.78 47.90 35.35
CA LEU A 523 33.06 48.13 36.76
C LEU A 523 32.31 49.36 37.28
N GLY A 524 32.20 50.42 36.47
CA GLY A 524 31.39 51.59 36.79
C GLY A 524 29.91 51.26 36.97
N ASN A 525 29.35 50.38 36.13
CA ASN A 525 27.98 49.90 36.32
C ASN A 525 27.82 49.08 37.61
N LEU A 526 28.80 48.25 37.97
CA LEU A 526 28.76 47.46 39.21
C LEU A 526 28.87 48.36 40.46
N LEU A 527 29.81 49.31 40.46
CA LEU A 527 30.04 50.27 41.54
C LEU A 527 28.85 51.23 41.71
N ASP A 528 28.29 51.74 40.60
CA ASP A 528 27.07 52.57 40.65
C ASP A 528 25.89 51.79 41.26
N ASN A 529 25.72 50.51 40.91
CA ASN A 529 24.70 49.66 41.52
C ASN A 529 24.97 49.43 43.01
N ALA A 530 26.20 49.08 43.38
CA ALA A 530 26.59 48.88 44.77
C ALA A 530 26.32 50.14 45.60
N CYS A 531 26.69 51.32 45.10
CA CYS A 531 26.41 52.60 45.73
C CYS A 531 24.91 52.92 45.82
N LYS A 532 24.11 52.61 44.80
CA LYS A 532 22.66 52.86 44.83
C LYS A 532 21.91 51.96 45.81
N TYR A 533 22.17 50.66 45.80
CA TYR A 533 21.37 49.67 46.54
C TYR A 533 21.81 49.48 47.99
N SER A 534 23.01 49.90 48.38
CA SER A 534 23.45 49.88 49.79
C SER A 534 23.10 51.16 50.57
N ARG A 535 22.25 52.07 50.04
CA ARG A 535 21.94 53.37 50.69
C ARG A 535 21.33 53.25 52.10
N GLY A 536 20.58 52.19 52.36
CA GLY A 536 19.98 51.91 53.67
C GLY A 536 20.74 50.88 54.51
N ALA A 537 21.94 50.47 54.10
CA ALA A 537 22.72 49.47 54.83
C ALA A 537 23.37 50.08 56.09
N ALA A 538 23.43 49.32 57.19
CA ALA A 538 24.12 49.73 58.40
C ALA A 538 25.64 49.86 58.18
N ASP A 539 26.20 49.03 57.30
CA ASP A 539 27.58 49.14 56.83
C ASP A 539 27.62 49.95 55.53
N ARG A 540 28.33 51.08 55.56
CA ARG A 540 28.47 52.01 54.43
C ARG A 540 29.62 51.66 53.50
N ARG A 541 30.33 50.56 53.76
CA ARG A 541 31.46 50.09 52.96
C ARG A 541 31.01 49.29 51.75
N VAL A 542 31.66 49.53 50.62
CA VAL A 542 31.61 48.68 49.42
C VAL A 542 33.03 48.22 49.13
N TRP A 543 33.20 46.91 48.94
CA TRP A 543 34.51 46.32 48.65
C TRP A 543 34.68 46.12 47.15
N LEU A 544 35.80 46.61 46.62
CA LEU A 544 36.33 46.22 45.31
C LEU A 544 37.58 45.38 45.55
N ARG A 545 37.45 44.06 45.43
CA ARG A 545 38.59 43.13 45.54
C ARG A 545 39.13 42.81 44.16
N VAL A 546 40.44 42.89 44.00
CA VAL A 546 41.09 42.57 42.73
C VAL A 546 42.23 41.60 42.97
N HIS A 547 42.18 40.44 42.32
CA HIS A 547 43.21 39.40 42.45
C HIS A 547 43.41 38.64 41.13
N GLY A 548 44.62 38.14 40.93
CA GLY A 548 44.98 37.26 39.81
C GLY A 548 44.86 35.79 40.19
N GLN A 549 44.20 34.98 39.36
CA GLN A 549 44.09 33.53 39.54
C GLN A 549 44.10 32.81 38.18
N ASP A 550 44.95 31.79 38.00
CA ASP A 550 44.94 30.87 36.85
C ASP A 550 44.86 31.56 35.46
N ARG A 551 45.73 32.55 35.20
CA ARG A 551 45.73 33.41 33.99
C ARG A 551 44.43 34.21 33.78
N ARG A 552 43.76 34.54 34.88
CA ARG A 552 42.57 35.39 34.89
C ARG A 552 42.73 36.49 35.91
N LEU A 553 42.18 37.65 35.57
CA LEU A 553 42.05 38.78 36.46
C LEU A 553 40.61 38.83 36.97
N ILE A 554 40.44 38.81 38.29
CA ILE A 554 39.13 38.76 38.93
C ILE A 554 38.89 40.07 39.66
N PHE A 555 37.77 40.72 39.33
CA PHE A 555 37.22 41.85 40.07
C PHE A 555 35.95 41.41 40.79
N GLU A 556 35.90 41.64 42.10
CA GLU A 556 34.72 41.39 42.92
C GLU A 556 34.22 42.68 43.55
N VAL A 557 32.97 43.04 43.24
CA VAL A 557 32.28 44.17 43.87
C VAL A 557 31.27 43.61 44.85
N GLU A 558 31.51 43.83 46.14
CA GLU A 558 30.64 43.38 47.23
C GLU A 558 29.99 44.58 47.95
N ASP A 559 28.67 44.53 48.10
CA ASP A 559 27.88 45.49 48.86
C ASP A 559 27.07 44.81 49.97
N ARG A 560 26.72 45.56 51.02
CA ARG A 560 25.91 45.12 52.16
C ARG A 560 24.43 45.56 52.05
N GLY A 561 23.94 45.73 50.83
CA GLY A 561 22.54 46.06 50.56
C GLY A 561 21.58 44.89 50.81
N PRO A 562 20.32 44.98 50.36
CA PRO A 562 19.29 43.96 50.59
C PRO A 562 19.54 42.62 49.86
N GLY A 563 20.61 42.55 49.06
CA GLY A 563 20.96 41.38 48.26
C GLY A 563 19.98 41.07 47.12
N VAL A 564 20.25 39.97 46.42
CA VAL A 564 19.43 39.53 45.27
C VAL A 564 18.68 38.23 45.62
N PRO A 565 17.33 38.25 45.62
CA PRO A 565 16.52 37.06 45.88
C PRO A 565 16.86 35.90 44.94
N LYS A 566 16.89 34.66 45.46
CA LYS A 566 17.26 33.44 44.68
C LYS A 566 16.48 33.32 43.36
N ARG A 567 15.20 33.69 43.35
CA ARG A 567 14.31 33.64 42.16
C ARG A 567 14.69 34.65 41.07
N GLU A 568 15.40 35.73 41.44
CA GLU A 568 15.71 36.84 40.54
C GLU A 568 17.14 36.79 39.97
N ARG A 569 18.04 36.00 40.59
CA ARG A 569 19.48 35.92 40.22
C ARG A 569 19.74 35.66 38.73
N ARG A 570 18.88 34.89 38.05
CA ARG A 570 18.99 34.64 36.60
C ARG A 570 18.38 35.77 35.75
N SER A 571 17.34 36.44 36.25
CA SER A 571 16.64 37.48 35.51
C SER A 571 17.26 38.87 35.64
N ILE A 572 18.05 39.16 36.68
CA ILE A 572 18.68 40.49 36.89
C ILE A 572 19.63 40.91 35.75
N PHE A 573 20.18 39.96 35.00
CA PHE A 573 21.02 40.23 33.83
C PHE A 573 20.23 40.38 32.52
N ARG A 574 18.91 40.18 32.54
CA ARG A 574 18.07 40.42 31.36
C ARG A 574 17.81 41.92 31.25
N ALA A 575 17.88 42.44 30.03
CA ALA A 575 17.56 43.84 29.76
C ALA A 575 16.15 44.17 30.28
N PHE A 576 15.97 45.39 30.83
CA PHE A 576 14.70 45.92 31.33
C PHE A 576 14.11 45.18 32.53
N ARG A 577 14.88 44.32 33.20
CA ARG A 577 14.47 43.72 34.48
C ARG A 577 14.94 44.61 35.63
N ARG A 578 13.99 45.12 36.40
CA ARG A 578 14.21 45.73 37.72
C ARG A 578 13.87 44.69 38.79
N GLY A 579 14.60 44.70 39.91
CA GLY A 579 14.26 43.88 41.07
C GLY A 579 12.98 44.41 41.74
N ARG A 580 12.18 43.53 42.35
CA ARG A 580 10.85 43.89 42.88
C ARG A 580 10.88 44.95 44.01
N ASN A 581 12.03 45.13 44.66
CA ASN A 581 12.26 46.13 45.72
C ASN A 581 12.91 47.43 45.19
N ALA A 582 13.10 47.57 43.87
CA ALA A 582 13.78 48.72 43.27
C ALA A 582 12.86 49.91 42.92
N ASP A 583 11.58 49.84 43.29
CA ASP A 583 10.58 50.87 42.94
C ASP A 583 10.62 52.11 43.85
N VAL A 584 11.32 52.08 44.98
CA VAL A 584 11.15 53.13 46.01
C VAL A 584 12.31 54.14 46.08
N THR A 585 13.53 53.86 45.58
CA THR A 585 14.70 54.71 45.94
C THR A 585 15.77 54.96 44.86
N GLY A 586 15.62 54.49 43.61
CA GLY A 586 16.66 54.75 42.59
C GLY A 586 16.20 54.53 41.15
N GLY A 587 16.24 55.60 40.36
CA GLY A 587 15.93 55.57 38.93
C GLY A 587 16.94 54.81 38.06
N GLY A 588 16.46 53.99 37.12
CA GLY A 588 17.29 53.31 36.12
C GLY A 588 16.51 52.32 35.24
N VAL A 589 16.87 52.25 33.95
CA VAL A 589 16.18 51.47 32.89
C VAL A 589 16.39 49.94 33.00
N GLY A 590 17.16 49.46 33.99
CA GLY A 590 17.50 48.03 34.10
C GLY A 590 18.38 47.53 32.95
N LEU A 591 19.14 48.43 32.32
CA LEU A 591 20.08 48.10 31.24
C LEU A 591 21.51 47.86 31.73
N GLY A 592 21.92 48.46 32.85
CA GLY A 592 23.31 48.45 33.31
C GLY A 592 23.92 47.05 33.47
N LEU A 593 23.26 46.15 34.20
CA LEU A 593 23.75 44.77 34.35
C LEU A 593 23.70 43.95 33.05
N ALA A 594 22.71 44.21 32.19
CA ALA A 594 22.58 43.52 30.91
C ALA A 594 23.69 43.95 29.94
N LEU A 595 24.04 45.25 29.91
CA LEU A 595 25.17 45.80 29.18
C LEU A 595 26.49 45.28 29.75
N ALA A 596 26.69 45.36 31.06
CA ALA A 596 27.87 44.86 31.75
C ALA A 596 28.16 43.39 31.43
N ARG A 597 27.12 42.54 31.41
CA ARG A 597 27.26 41.12 31.04
C ARG A 597 27.60 40.91 29.57
N ARG A 598 27.03 41.72 28.66
CA ARG A 598 27.34 41.66 27.23
C ARG A 598 28.75 42.15 26.93
N TRP A 599 29.17 43.26 27.53
CA TRP A 599 30.53 43.77 27.41
C TRP A 599 31.55 42.78 27.98
N ALA A 600 31.27 42.17 29.15
CA ALA A 600 32.11 41.11 29.70
C ALA A 600 32.31 39.96 28.69
N GLY A 601 31.23 39.50 28.05
CA GLY A 601 31.33 38.49 26.99
C GLY A 601 32.11 38.95 25.76
N LEU A 602 31.98 40.21 25.34
CA LEU A 602 32.74 40.75 24.21
C LEU A 602 34.24 40.82 24.48
N VAL A 603 34.65 41.22 25.68
CA VAL A 603 36.07 41.24 26.07
C VAL A 603 36.62 39.85 26.41
N GLY A 604 35.83 38.78 26.18
CA GLY A 604 36.24 37.39 26.44
C GLY A 604 36.17 36.97 27.90
N GLY A 605 35.53 37.77 28.75
CA GLY A 605 35.34 37.51 30.18
C GLY A 605 33.95 37.01 30.55
N GLU A 606 33.73 36.84 31.85
CA GLU A 606 32.46 36.37 32.42
C GLU A 606 32.05 37.23 33.62
N LEU A 607 30.79 37.68 33.65
CA LEU A 607 30.19 38.39 34.78
C LEU A 607 29.17 37.48 35.49
N THR A 608 29.41 37.19 36.77
CA THR A 608 28.57 36.31 37.59
C THR A 608 28.17 36.95 38.93
N LEU A 609 27.08 36.47 39.53
CA LEU A 609 26.69 36.81 40.90
C LEU A 609 27.13 35.68 41.83
N ARG A 610 27.97 35.98 42.82
CA ARG A 610 28.46 35.03 43.83
C ARG A 610 27.65 35.14 45.13
N PRO A 611 27.57 34.05 45.91
CA PRO A 611 27.13 34.12 47.30
C PRO A 611 28.04 35.07 48.08
N THR A 612 27.45 35.96 48.86
CA THR A 612 28.15 36.84 49.82
C THR A 612 28.59 36.00 51.03
N SER A 613 29.63 36.48 51.75
CA SER A 613 30.07 35.90 53.02
C SER A 613 29.10 36.14 54.19
N THR A 614 28.14 37.06 54.03
CA THR A 614 27.05 37.33 54.99
C THR A 614 25.69 36.96 54.39
N ALA A 615 24.66 36.76 55.24
CA ALA A 615 23.30 36.47 54.78
C ALA A 615 22.69 37.62 53.94
N ASP A 616 23.17 38.85 54.17
CA ASP A 616 22.75 40.07 53.49
C ASP A 616 23.83 40.57 52.50
N GLY A 617 23.43 41.24 51.43
CA GLY A 617 24.33 41.81 50.42
C GLY A 617 24.38 41.09 49.06
N ALA A 618 25.17 41.64 48.13
CA ALA A 618 25.41 41.07 46.81
C ALA A 618 26.90 41.17 46.43
N CYS A 619 27.42 40.11 45.78
CA CYS A 619 28.79 40.06 45.29
C CYS A 619 28.80 39.78 43.78
N PHE A 620 29.20 40.76 42.98
CA PHE A 620 29.35 40.61 41.53
C PHE A 620 30.80 40.33 41.19
N ARG A 621 31.06 39.24 40.47
CA ARG A 621 32.39 38.81 40.04
C ARG A 621 32.54 38.96 38.53
N LEU A 622 33.45 39.82 38.09
CA LEU A 622 33.93 39.92 36.71
C LEU A 622 35.25 39.15 36.59
N VAL A 623 35.31 38.22 35.66
CA VAL A 623 36.50 37.43 35.34
C VAL A 623 36.96 37.79 33.95
N LEU A 624 38.19 38.28 33.81
CA LEU A 624 38.81 38.63 32.53
C LEU A 624 39.99 37.71 32.24
N PRO A 625 40.22 37.31 30.97
CA PRO A 625 41.44 36.61 30.60
C PRO A 625 42.64 37.57 30.73
N CYS A 626 43.75 37.07 31.28
CA CYS A 626 44.98 37.82 31.48
C CYS A 626 46.13 37.05 30.82
N GLU A 627 46.99 37.76 30.09
CA GLU A 627 48.24 37.20 29.58
C GLU A 627 49.30 37.46 30.65
N THR A 628 49.93 36.39 31.15
CA THR A 628 51.09 36.47 32.05
C THR A 628 52.28 37.10 31.38
#